data_AF-A0AAP4VLF2-F1
#
_entry.id   AF-A0AAP4VLF2-F1
#
_cell.length_a   1.000
_cell.length_b   1.000
_cell.length_c   1.000
_cell.angle_alpha   90.00
_cell.angle_beta   90.00
_cell.angle_gamma   90.00
#
_symmetry.space_group_name_H-M   'P 1'
#
loop_
_entity.id
_entity.type
_entity.pdbx_description
1 polymer ?
#
loop_
_entity_poly.entity_id
_entity_poly.type
_entity_poly.pdbx_seq_one_letter_code
_entity_poly.pdbx_strand_id
1 'polypeptide(L)'
;MSFDIIAIKPTNLDAESLNAVREVSPLGDAESVRRIFEAKFPGATTGLFVNREEYSLEVTLANDPVGSAHLALRSGQAWSTSSRDQFIERLGELCRHLQCVAFAVSDNSRLAP
;
A
#
# COMPACT_ATOMS: atom_id res chain seq x y z
N MET A 1 4.38 -14.55 8.55
CA MET A 1 2.98 -14.10 8.33
C MET A 1 2.96 -13.28 7.05
N SER A 2 1.98 -13.50 6.18
CA SER A 2 1.75 -12.65 5.00
C SER A 2 0.51 -11.78 5.23
N PHE A 3 0.52 -10.58 4.69
CA PHE A 3 -0.52 -9.60 4.87
C PHE A 3 -0.72 -8.82 3.57
N ASP A 4 -1.90 -8.99 2.97
CA ASP A 4 -2.27 -8.38 1.70
C ASP A 4 -3.01 -7.07 1.92
N ILE A 5 -2.56 -6.04 1.22
CA ILE A 5 -3.03 -4.67 1.34
C ILE A 5 -3.42 -4.19 -0.06
N ILE A 6 -4.50 -3.42 -0.14
CA ILE A 6 -4.89 -2.72 -1.36
C ILE A 6 -4.93 -1.22 -1.09
N ALA A 7 -4.21 -0.45 -1.92
CA ALA A 7 -4.28 1.00 -1.94
C ALA A 7 -5.08 1.46 -3.16
N ILE A 8 -6.13 2.23 -2.90
CA ILE A 8 -7.07 2.74 -3.90
C ILE A 8 -7.39 4.19 -3.58
N LYS A 9 -7.80 4.98 -4.58
CA LYS A 9 -8.26 6.36 -4.37
C LYS A 9 -9.78 6.38 -4.36
N PRO A 10 -10.45 6.14 -3.22
CA PRO A 10 -11.91 6.17 -3.16
C PRO A 10 -12.40 7.60 -3.37
N THR A 11 -13.58 7.76 -3.95
CA THR A 11 -14.25 9.08 -4.04
C THR A 11 -14.58 9.64 -2.65
N ASN A 12 -14.78 8.75 -1.67
CA ASN A 12 -14.91 9.09 -0.24
C ASN A 12 -13.65 8.65 0.53
N LEU A 13 -12.77 9.60 0.87
CA LEU A 13 -11.53 9.36 1.62
C LEU A 13 -11.76 9.04 3.11
N ASP A 14 -12.98 9.23 3.62
CA ASP A 14 -13.37 8.92 4.99
C ASP A 14 -13.85 7.48 5.17
N ALA A 15 -13.79 6.65 4.11
CA ALA A 15 -14.16 5.24 4.19
C ALA A 15 -13.29 4.49 5.21
N GLU A 16 -13.90 4.04 6.30
CA GLU A 16 -13.25 3.23 7.34
C GLU A 16 -13.08 1.75 6.94
N SER A 17 -13.80 1.33 5.89
CA SER A 17 -13.72 -0.03 5.37
C SER A 17 -13.79 -0.07 3.84
N LEU A 18 -13.10 -1.04 3.25
CA LEU A 18 -13.16 -1.32 1.82
C LEU A 18 -14.60 -1.60 1.36
N ASN A 19 -15.45 -2.19 2.21
CA ASN A 19 -16.86 -2.44 1.90
C ASN A 19 -17.69 -1.16 1.72
N ALA A 20 -17.24 -0.04 2.27
CA ALA A 20 -17.90 1.26 2.12
C ALA A 20 -17.49 1.98 0.83
N VAL A 21 -16.45 1.49 0.14
CA VAL A 21 -15.98 2.07 -1.11
C VAL A 21 -16.93 1.67 -2.23
N ARG A 22 -17.53 2.68 -2.88
CA ARG A 22 -18.44 2.48 -4.02
C ARG A 22 -17.76 2.73 -5.35
N GLU A 23 -16.87 3.72 -5.38
CA GLU A 23 -16.23 4.20 -6.59
C GLU A 23 -14.78 4.56 -6.28
N VAL A 24 -13.90 4.32 -7.25
CA VAL A 24 -12.47 4.62 -7.16
C VAL A 24 -12.05 5.48 -8.36
N SER A 25 -11.22 6.47 -8.10
CA SER A 25 -10.50 7.22 -9.11
C SER A 25 -9.12 6.61 -9.34
N PRO A 26 -8.51 6.84 -10.52
CA PRO A 26 -7.13 6.43 -10.74
C PRO A 26 -6.17 7.14 -9.78
N LEU A 27 -5.16 6.40 -9.32
CA LEU A 27 -4.03 6.91 -8.52
C LEU A 27 -3.15 7.87 -9.34
N GLY A 28 -3.04 7.63 -10.64
CA GLY A 28 -2.21 8.39 -11.58
C GLY A 28 -1.76 7.52 -12.75
N ASP A 29 -0.90 8.04 -13.61
CA ASP A 29 -0.22 7.24 -14.63
C ASP A 29 0.76 6.25 -14.00
N ALA A 30 1.03 5.13 -14.67
CA ALA A 30 1.85 4.05 -14.12
C ALA A 30 3.28 4.49 -13.78
N GLU A 31 3.89 5.37 -14.57
CA GLU A 31 5.26 5.83 -14.31
C GLU A 31 5.33 6.72 -13.05
N SER A 32 4.43 7.67 -12.91
CA SER A 32 4.37 8.56 -11.74
C SER A 32 4.09 7.77 -10.46
N VAL A 33 3.09 6.89 -10.48
CA VAL A 33 2.75 6.05 -9.32
C VAL A 33 3.94 5.15 -8.97
N ARG A 34 4.57 4.52 -9.97
CA ARG A 34 5.76 3.70 -9.76
C ARG A 34 6.90 4.50 -9.12
N ARG A 35 7.21 5.71 -9.59
CA ARG A 35 8.26 6.56 -9.00
C ARG A 35 7.99 6.88 -7.53
N ILE A 36 6.73 7.14 -7.17
CA ILE A 36 6.34 7.42 -5.78
C ILE A 36 6.54 6.17 -4.90
N PHE A 37 6.13 5.00 -5.39
CA PHE A 37 6.38 3.73 -4.67
C PHE A 37 7.88 3.44 -4.54
N GLU A 38 8.66 3.58 -5.61
CA GLU A 38 10.11 3.34 -5.57
C GLU A 38 10.86 4.32 -4.66
N ALA A 39 10.35 5.55 -4.50
CA ALA A 39 10.92 6.53 -3.57
C ALA A 39 10.71 6.14 -2.09
N LYS A 40 9.60 5.45 -1.76
CA LYS A 40 9.28 5.02 -0.39
C LYS A 40 9.71 3.58 -0.08
N PHE A 41 9.60 2.69 -1.07
CA PHE A 41 9.91 1.27 -1.01
C PHE A 41 10.73 0.87 -2.26
N PRO A 42 12.05 1.13 -2.26
CA PRO A 42 12.89 0.91 -3.43
C PRO A 42 12.91 -0.56 -3.85
N GLY A 43 12.61 -0.84 -5.12
CA GLY A 43 12.54 -2.18 -5.69
C GLY A 43 11.22 -2.92 -5.45
N ALA A 44 10.25 -2.33 -4.74
CA ALA A 44 8.98 -3.00 -4.46
C ALA A 44 8.11 -3.17 -5.72
N THR A 45 8.24 -2.29 -6.73
CA THR A 45 7.41 -2.35 -7.95
C THR A 45 8.00 -3.23 -9.05
N THR A 46 9.27 -3.62 -8.93
CA THR A 46 10.00 -4.43 -9.91
C THR A 46 10.41 -5.79 -9.38
N GLY A 47 10.22 -6.03 -8.09
CA GLY A 47 10.59 -7.24 -7.39
C GLY A 47 10.20 -7.13 -5.93
N LEU A 48 11.20 -7.20 -5.05
CA LEU A 48 10.97 -7.27 -3.61
C LEU A 48 11.78 -6.21 -2.88
N PHE A 49 11.08 -5.32 -2.17
CA PHE A 49 11.72 -4.49 -1.14
C PHE A 49 11.95 -5.34 0.11
N VAL A 50 13.15 -5.28 0.67
CA VAL A 50 13.51 -6.02 1.90
C VAL A 50 14.02 -5.04 2.94
N ASN A 51 13.28 -4.90 4.05
CA ASN A 51 13.72 -4.14 5.20
C ASN A 51 14.39 -5.07 6.22
N ARG A 52 15.67 -5.38 5.97
CA ARG A 52 16.50 -6.26 6.81
C ARG A 52 15.77 -7.59 7.09
N GLU A 53 15.75 -8.01 8.35
CA GLU A 53 15.08 -9.22 8.82
C GLU A 53 13.65 -8.95 9.33
N GLU A 54 13.15 -7.71 9.20
CA GLU A 54 11.87 -7.28 9.75
C GLU A 54 10.71 -7.63 8.81
N TYR A 55 10.78 -7.22 7.54
CA TYR A 55 9.76 -7.52 6.55
C TYR A 55 10.25 -7.37 5.11
N SER A 56 9.47 -7.90 4.19
CA SER A 56 9.61 -7.66 2.76
C SER A 56 8.27 -7.24 2.15
N LEU A 57 8.32 -6.47 1.06
CA LEU A 57 7.17 -5.88 0.41
C LEU A 57 7.30 -6.01 -1.11
N GLU A 58 6.26 -6.52 -1.74
CA GLU A 58 6.08 -6.51 -3.19
C GLU A 58 4.85 -5.66 -3.53
N VAL A 59 4.94 -4.87 -4.60
CA VAL A 59 3.87 -3.96 -5.06
C VAL A 59 3.55 -4.28 -6.51
N THR A 60 2.29 -4.60 -6.77
CA THR A 60 1.74 -4.74 -8.12
C THR A 60 0.79 -3.59 -8.41
N LEU A 61 1.05 -2.84 -9.48
CA LEU A 61 0.18 -1.76 -9.94
C LEU A 61 -0.78 -2.32 -11.00
N ALA A 62 -2.07 -2.04 -10.86
CA ALA A 62 -3.09 -2.53 -11.78
C ALA A 62 -3.61 -1.42 -12.72
N ASN A 63 -3.55 -1.69 -14.02
CA ASN A 63 -3.98 -0.81 -15.12
C ASN A 63 -3.05 0.40 -15.38
N ASP A 64 -3.30 1.08 -16.51
CA ASP A 64 -2.76 2.40 -16.83
C ASP A 64 -3.90 3.25 -17.45
N PRO A 65 -4.37 4.34 -16.79
CA PRO A 65 -3.92 4.83 -15.49
C PRO A 65 -4.20 3.84 -14.34
N VAL A 66 -3.34 3.86 -13.33
CA VAL A 66 -3.36 2.90 -12.23
C VAL A 66 -4.63 3.05 -11.40
N GLY A 67 -5.48 2.03 -11.40
CA GLY A 67 -6.73 2.02 -10.63
C GLY A 67 -6.55 1.57 -9.18
N SER A 68 -5.59 0.66 -8.94
CA SER A 68 -5.25 0.14 -7.61
C SER A 68 -3.79 -0.27 -7.54
N ALA A 69 -3.23 -0.22 -6.34
CA ALA A 69 -1.94 -0.80 -6.02
C ALA A 69 -2.16 -1.93 -5.00
N HIS A 70 -1.64 -3.11 -5.31
CA HIS A 70 -1.71 -4.30 -4.46
C HIS A 70 -0.36 -4.50 -3.81
N LEU A 71 -0.33 -4.55 -2.49
CA LEU A 71 0.87 -4.65 -1.69
C LEU A 71 0.84 -5.98 -0.93
N ALA A 72 1.86 -6.82 -1.14
CA ALA A 72 2.04 -8.07 -0.42
C ALA A 72 3.16 -7.90 0.60
N LEU A 73 2.79 -7.74 1.87
CA LEU A 73 3.73 -7.62 2.99
C LEU A 73 4.01 -9.00 3.57
N ARG A 74 5.28 -9.36 3.74
CA ARG A 74 5.70 -10.61 4.39
C ARG A 74 6.57 -10.28 5.60
N SER A 75 6.14 -10.72 6.78
CA SER A 75 6.89 -10.56 8.03
C SER A 75 8.14 -11.44 8.03
N GLY A 76 9.28 -10.86 8.39
CA GLY A 76 10.53 -11.57 8.64
C GLY A 76 10.64 -12.06 10.09
N GLN A 77 11.80 -12.61 10.45
CA GLN A 77 12.05 -13.17 11.78
C GLN A 77 12.11 -12.11 12.89
N ALA A 78 12.55 -10.90 12.55
CA ALA A 78 12.64 -9.77 13.48
C ALA A 78 11.37 -8.91 13.49
N TRP A 79 10.26 -9.38 12.91
CA TRP A 79 9.00 -8.63 12.88
C TRP A 79 8.50 -8.34 14.30
N SER A 80 8.22 -7.07 14.56
CA SER A 80 7.73 -6.59 15.85
C SER A 80 6.58 -5.58 15.66
N THR A 81 5.93 -5.20 16.76
CA THR A 81 4.94 -4.11 16.75
C THR A 81 5.58 -2.82 16.22
N SER A 82 6.81 -2.50 16.62
CA SER A 82 7.54 -1.32 16.13
C SER A 82 7.85 -1.38 14.63
N SER A 83 8.10 -2.57 14.08
CA SER A 83 8.26 -2.76 12.62
C SER A 83 6.94 -2.50 11.89
N ARG A 84 5.81 -2.93 12.48
CA ARG A 84 4.47 -2.66 11.97
C ARG A 84 4.15 -1.17 11.97
N ASP A 85 4.38 -0.48 13.09
CA ASP A 85 4.09 0.96 13.22
C ASP A 85 4.88 1.78 12.18
N GLN A 86 6.17 1.50 12.02
CA GLN A 86 7.00 2.14 11.00
C GLN A 86 6.53 1.86 9.57
N PHE A 87 6.08 0.62 9.30
CA PHE A 87 5.52 0.30 7.99
C PHE A 87 4.22 1.08 7.73
N ILE A 88 3.31 1.13 8.70
CA ILE A 88 2.04 1.86 8.58
C ILE A 88 2.30 3.37 8.43
N GLU A 89 3.28 3.93 9.12
CA GLU A 89 3.69 5.33 8.95
C GLU A 89 4.14 5.62 7.51
N ARG A 90 5.07 4.81 6.97
CA ARG A 90 5.53 4.96 5.58
C ARG A 90 4.40 4.78 4.56
N LEU A 91 3.50 3.82 4.82
CA LEU A 91 2.33 3.59 3.99
C LEU A 91 1.40 4.82 4.00
N GLY A 92 1.17 5.42 5.17
CA GLY A 92 0.37 6.64 5.29
C GLY A 92 1.00 7.85 4.62
N GLU A 93 2.33 8.01 4.66
CA GLU A 93 2.98 9.06 3.87
C GLU A 93 2.77 8.87 2.36
N LEU A 94 2.85 7.62 1.89
CA LEU A 94 2.62 7.28 0.49
C LEU A 94 1.17 7.53 0.08
N CYS A 95 0.23 7.09 0.91
CA CYS A 95 -1.20 7.25 0.69
C CYS A 95 -1.62 8.73 0.67
N ARG A 96 -1.08 9.56 1.58
CA ARG A 96 -1.27 11.03 1.52
C ARG A 96 -0.72 11.66 0.24
N HIS A 97 0.44 11.19 -0.25
CA HIS A 97 1.03 11.71 -1.48
C HIS A 97 0.17 11.39 -2.71
N LEU A 98 -0.34 10.15 -2.79
CA LEU A 98 -1.21 9.70 -3.88
C LEU A 98 -2.69 10.09 -3.68
N GLN A 99 -3.01 10.70 -2.54
CA GLN A 99 -4.38 10.95 -2.08
C GLN A 99 -5.24 9.67 -2.13
N CYS A 100 -4.70 8.56 -1.66
CA CYS A 100 -5.34 7.26 -1.68
C CYS A 100 -5.45 6.68 -0.27
N VAL A 101 -6.21 5.60 -0.10
CA VAL A 101 -6.42 4.95 1.19
C VAL A 101 -6.00 3.50 1.06
N ALA A 102 -5.26 2.99 2.04
CA ALA A 102 -4.86 1.59 2.11
C ALA A 102 -5.78 0.79 3.03
N PHE A 103 -6.21 -0.38 2.56
CA PHE A 103 -7.07 -1.31 3.28
C PHE A 103 -6.43 -2.69 3.39
N ALA A 104 -6.67 -3.36 4.51
CA ALA A 104 -6.36 -4.77 4.67
C ALA A 104 -7.35 -5.60 3.84
N VAL A 105 -6.86 -6.49 2.98
CA VAL A 105 -7.73 -7.36 2.16
C VAL A 105 -8.40 -8.43 3.02
N SER A 106 -7.73 -8.88 4.08
CA SER A 106 -8.20 -9.96 4.96
C SER A 106 -9.50 -9.63 5.71
N ASP A 107 -9.66 -8.39 6.15
CA ASP A 107 -10.75 -7.96 7.04
C ASP A 107 -11.41 -6.64 6.59
N ASN A 108 -10.99 -6.09 5.45
CA ASN A 108 -11.50 -4.86 4.87
C ASN A 108 -11.30 -3.61 5.75
N SER A 109 -10.48 -3.66 6.80
CA SER A 109 -10.22 -2.48 7.64
C SER A 109 -9.29 -1.49 6.96
N ARG A 110 -9.47 -0.21 7.28
CA ARG A 110 -8.54 0.85 6.90
C ARG A 110 -7.23 0.72 7.68
N LEU A 111 -6.12 0.79 6.96
CA LEU A 111 -4.77 0.73 7.53
C LEU A 111 -4.10 2.10 7.58
N ALA A 112 -4.24 2.87 6.50
CA ALA A 112 -3.61 4.18 6.38
C ALA A 112 -4.42 5.12 5.46
N PRO A 113 -4.47 6.42 5.78
CA PRO A 113 -4.95 7.47 4.88
C PRO A 113 -3.88 7.92 3.89
#